data_AF-A0A3D4Q5V3-F1
#
_entry.id   AF-A0A3D4Q5V3-F1
#
_cell.length_a   1.000
_cell.length_b   1.000
_cell.length_c   1.000
_cell.angle_alpha   90.00
_cell.angle_beta   90.00
_cell.angle_gamma   90.00
#
_symmetry.space_group_name_H-M   'P 1'
#
loop_
_entity.id
_entity.type
_entity.pdbx_description
1 polymer ?
#
loop_
_entity_poly.entity_id
_entity_poly.type
_entity_poly.pdbx_seq_one_letter_code
_entity_poly.pdbx_strand_id
1 'polypeptide(L)'
;MKKSSVFSAFILSTALLMPAIAIAADAHSTPIEKLISEIADKPDQHHAIASYYQEKIVEAKEDLAMHTKMRNAYQMGHAKNQDAMAGMRKHCDKLISNAESNIKEYEALAAEHEAIAMKKP
;
A
#
# COMPACT_ATOMS: atom_id res chain seq x y z
N MET A 1 67.25 16.36 21.59
CA MET A 1 66.61 16.99 22.77
C MET A 1 65.40 17.80 22.32
N LYS A 2 64.30 17.65 23.07
CA LYS A 2 63.14 18.55 23.21
C LYS A 2 62.25 18.85 22.00
N LYS A 3 61.10 18.16 22.05
CA LYS A 3 59.79 18.48 21.47
C LYS A 3 59.29 19.83 22.00
N SER A 4 58.57 20.60 21.18
CA SER A 4 57.37 21.39 21.53
C SER A 4 56.75 21.89 20.20
N SER A 5 55.50 21.58 19.82
CA SER A 5 54.22 21.91 20.48
C SER A 5 53.98 23.44 20.40
N VAL A 6 52.85 24.01 19.95
CA VAL A 6 51.45 23.58 19.91
C VAL A 6 50.74 24.38 18.81
N PHE A 7 49.82 23.72 18.12
CA PHE A 7 48.66 24.24 17.39
C PHE A 7 47.86 25.29 18.19
N SER A 8 47.31 26.31 17.50
CA SER A 8 46.05 26.93 17.94
C SER A 8 45.43 27.74 16.80
N ALA A 9 44.66 27.06 15.95
CA ALA A 9 43.67 27.69 15.10
C ALA A 9 42.34 27.01 15.42
N PHE A 10 41.58 27.64 16.32
CA PHE A 10 40.27 27.21 16.77
C PHE A 10 39.28 27.47 15.62
N ILE A 11 39.16 26.54 14.68
CA ILE A 11 38.07 26.56 13.70
C ILE A 11 36.85 25.95 14.36
N LEU A 12 35.93 26.85 14.72
CA LEU A 12 34.58 26.59 15.19
C LEU A 12 33.83 25.77 14.13
N SER A 13 33.87 24.44 14.24
CA SER A 13 33.05 23.54 13.43
C SER A 13 31.63 23.58 13.95
N THR A 14 30.76 24.27 13.22
CA THR A 14 29.32 24.12 13.27
C THR A 14 28.96 22.68 12.92
N ALA A 15 28.66 21.88 13.94
CA ALA A 15 28.01 20.59 13.78
C ALA A 15 26.60 20.82 13.24
N LEU A 16 26.46 20.76 11.91
CA LEU A 16 25.18 20.58 11.25
C LEU A 16 24.65 19.20 11.68
N LEU A 17 23.76 19.18 12.67
CA LEU A 17 22.88 18.06 12.93
C LEU A 17 21.93 17.92 11.74
N MET A 18 22.38 17.26 10.68
CA MET A 18 21.45 16.67 9.72
C MET A 18 20.90 15.39 10.35
N PRO A 19 19.58 15.25 10.53
CA PRO A 19 19.01 13.93 10.70
C PRO A 19 19.31 13.16 9.42
N ALA A 20 20.10 12.09 9.54
CA ALA A 20 20.19 11.08 8.50
C ALA A 20 18.80 10.46 8.38
N ILE A 21 17.95 11.03 7.53
CA ILE A 21 16.77 10.34 7.03
C ILE A 21 17.36 9.25 6.13
N ALA A 22 17.61 8.08 6.72
CA ALA A 22 17.86 6.86 5.98
C ALA A 22 16.55 6.49 5.28
N ILE A 23 16.23 7.20 4.19
CA ILE A 23 15.36 6.65 3.17
C ILE A 23 16.25 5.64 2.45
N ALA A 24 16.21 4.40 2.91
CA ALA A 24 16.59 3.28 2.06
C ALA A 24 15.55 3.20 0.95
N ALA A 25 15.64 4.10 -0.02
CA ALA A 25 15.05 3.89 -1.32
C ALA A 25 15.89 2.79 -1.95
N ASP A 26 15.28 1.62 -2.11
CA ASP A 26 15.89 0.47 -2.74
C ASP A 26 16.26 0.86 -4.18
N ALA A 27 17.53 1.15 -4.42
CA ALA A 27 18.02 1.71 -5.68
C ALA A 27 17.96 0.71 -6.86
N HIS A 28 17.34 -0.45 -6.66
CA HIS A 28 17.22 -1.52 -7.65
C HIS A 28 15.89 -2.30 -7.59
N SER A 29 14.83 -1.81 -6.93
CA SER A 29 13.53 -2.47 -7.02
C SER A 29 12.85 -2.15 -8.36
N THR A 30 12.42 -3.20 -9.06
CA THR A 30 11.66 -3.03 -10.31
C THR A 30 10.28 -2.46 -9.93
N PRO A 31 9.75 -1.43 -10.63
CA PRO A 31 8.42 -0.90 -10.31
C PRO A 31 7.37 -2.01 -10.34
N ILE A 32 6.45 -1.99 -9.38
CA ILE A 32 5.46 -3.06 -9.21
C ILE A 32 4.56 -3.19 -10.45
N GLU A 33 4.25 -2.06 -11.10
CA GLU A 33 3.50 -2.02 -12.35
C GLU A 33 4.21 -2.80 -13.44
N LYS A 34 5.56 -2.74 -13.48
CA LYS A 34 6.37 -3.47 -14.43
C LYS A 34 6.39 -4.97 -14.11
N LEU A 35 6.48 -5.35 -12.83
CA LEU A 35 6.42 -6.76 -12.41
C LEU A 35 5.06 -7.41 -12.76
N ILE A 36 3.98 -6.66 -12.62
CA ILE A 36 2.62 -7.12 -12.96
C ILE A 36 2.42 -7.23 -14.47
N SER A 37 2.99 -6.31 -15.26
CA SER A 37 2.73 -6.21 -16.70
C SER A 37 3.69 -6.97 -17.61
N GLU A 38 4.94 -7.21 -17.19
CA GLU A 38 6.00 -7.78 -18.04
C GLU A 38 6.44 -9.20 -17.62
N ILE A 39 5.80 -9.79 -16.61
CA ILE A 39 6.08 -11.11 -15.99
C ILE A 39 7.20 -11.07 -14.95
N ALA A 40 6.89 -11.56 -13.75
CA ALA A 40 7.86 -11.86 -12.70
C ALA A 40 8.47 -13.25 -12.92
N ASP A 41 9.78 -13.37 -12.76
CA ASP A 41 10.53 -14.61 -13.01
C ASP A 41 11.22 -15.15 -11.75
N LYS A 42 11.43 -14.30 -10.74
CA LYS A 42 12.19 -14.63 -9.53
C LYS A 42 11.26 -14.75 -8.31
N PRO A 43 11.56 -15.65 -7.36
CA PRO A 43 10.80 -15.78 -6.12
C PRO A 43 10.54 -14.44 -5.41
N ASP A 44 11.57 -13.60 -5.25
CA ASP A 44 11.45 -12.30 -4.59
C ASP A 44 10.49 -11.34 -5.34
N GLN A 45 10.41 -11.43 -6.67
CA GLN A 45 9.47 -10.64 -7.46
C GLN A 45 8.02 -11.12 -7.26
N HIS A 46 7.82 -12.43 -7.15
CA HIS A 46 6.50 -12.98 -6.81
C HIS A 46 6.07 -12.60 -5.39
N HIS A 47 6.98 -12.60 -4.40
CA HIS A 47 6.68 -12.07 -3.07
C HIS A 47 6.30 -10.58 -3.08
N ALA A 48 6.97 -9.77 -3.90
CA ALA A 48 6.62 -8.36 -4.07
C ALA A 48 5.21 -8.18 -4.65
N ILE A 49 4.83 -8.98 -5.66
CA ILE A 49 3.47 -8.97 -6.22
C ILE A 49 2.43 -9.44 -5.21
N ALA A 50 2.72 -10.50 -4.45
CA ALA A 50 1.81 -10.97 -3.42
C ALA A 50 1.57 -9.91 -2.33
N SER A 51 2.64 -9.24 -1.88
CA SER A 51 2.56 -8.14 -0.92
C SER A 51 1.73 -6.98 -1.46
N TYR A 52 1.91 -6.62 -2.74
CA TYR A 52 1.08 -5.60 -3.40
C TYR A 52 -0.42 -5.94 -3.37
N TYR A 53 -0.79 -7.19 -3.68
CA TYR A 53 -2.20 -7.59 -3.62
C TYR A 53 -2.74 -7.66 -2.18
N GLN A 54 -1.89 -7.96 -1.19
CA GLN A 54 -2.26 -7.85 0.22
C GLN A 54 -2.62 -6.40 0.61
N GLU A 55 -1.85 -5.42 0.14
CA GLU A 55 -2.19 -4.00 0.32
C GLU A 55 -3.52 -3.64 -0.37
N LYS A 56 -3.74 -4.13 -1.60
CA LYS A 56 -5.02 -3.93 -2.31
C LYS A 56 -6.22 -4.55 -1.62
N ILE A 57 -6.04 -5.66 -0.90
CA ILE A 57 -7.10 -6.23 -0.04
C ILE A 57 -7.46 -5.26 1.09
N VAL A 58 -6.47 -4.59 1.70
CA VAL A 58 -6.73 -3.60 2.76
C VAL A 58 -7.52 -2.43 2.20
N GLU A 59 -7.08 -1.85 1.08
CA GLU A 59 -7.78 -0.74 0.40
C GLU A 59 -9.24 -1.15 0.06
N ALA A 60 -9.45 -2.33 -0.54
CA ALA A 60 -10.78 -2.78 -0.90
C ALA A 60 -11.68 -3.04 0.33
N LYS A 61 -11.12 -3.44 1.47
CA LYS A 61 -11.86 -3.58 2.74
C LYS A 61 -12.27 -2.22 3.31
N GLU A 62 -11.43 -1.21 3.17
CA GLU A 62 -11.76 0.16 3.55
C GLU A 62 -12.90 0.72 2.68
N ASP A 63 -12.83 0.51 1.37
CA ASP A 63 -13.89 0.88 0.42
C ASP A 63 -15.22 0.16 0.73
N LEU A 64 -15.16 -1.14 1.01
CA LEU A 64 -16.32 -1.92 1.42
C LEU A 64 -16.96 -1.34 2.69
N ALA A 65 -16.16 -1.02 3.70
CA ALA A 65 -16.63 -0.45 4.96
C ALA A 65 -17.26 0.94 4.75
N MET A 66 -16.61 1.79 3.96
CA MET A 66 -17.10 3.12 3.61
C MET A 66 -18.46 3.03 2.90
N HIS A 67 -18.57 2.23 1.85
CA HIS A 67 -19.82 2.13 1.08
C HIS A 67 -20.94 1.44 1.86
N THR A 68 -20.62 0.49 2.73
CA THR A 68 -21.59 -0.09 3.67
C THR A 68 -22.17 0.97 4.60
N LYS A 69 -21.32 1.85 5.16
CA LYS A 69 -21.76 2.96 6.01
C LYS A 69 -22.65 3.94 5.25
N MET A 70 -22.27 4.31 4.03
CA MET A 70 -23.06 5.21 3.18
C MET A 70 -24.43 4.61 2.83
N ARG A 71 -24.44 3.35 2.41
CA ARG A 71 -25.66 2.59 2.10
C ARG A 71 -26.64 2.61 3.27
N ASN A 72 -26.14 2.40 4.49
CA ASN A 72 -26.96 2.43 5.71
C ASN A 72 -27.45 3.84 6.04
N ALA A 73 -26.64 4.88 5.85
CA ALA A 73 -27.08 6.26 6.01
C ALA A 73 -28.24 6.61 5.07
N TYR A 74 -28.20 6.15 3.81
CA TYR A 74 -29.30 6.31 2.85
C TYR A 74 -30.56 5.50 3.17
N GLN A 75 -30.48 4.53 4.08
CA GLN A 75 -31.63 3.78 4.58
C GLN A 75 -32.30 4.50 5.76
N MET A 76 -31.55 5.25 6.57
CA MET A 76 -32.04 5.95 7.77
C MET A 76 -32.69 7.31 7.48
N GLY A 77 -32.76 7.75 6.22
CA GLY A 77 -33.42 9.00 5.85
C GLY A 77 -34.92 9.01 6.19
N HIS A 78 -35.47 10.18 6.52
CA HIS A 78 -36.90 10.39 6.76
C HIS A 78 -37.76 9.76 5.66
N ALA A 79 -38.94 9.24 6.04
CA ALA A 79 -39.85 8.51 5.14
C ALA A 79 -40.10 9.22 3.79
N LYS A 80 -40.16 10.56 3.80
CA LYS A 80 -40.38 11.39 2.61
C LYS A 80 -39.23 11.38 1.58
N ASN A 81 -38.03 10.94 1.98
CA ASN A 81 -36.83 10.93 1.15
C ASN A 81 -36.36 9.49 0.82
N GLN A 82 -37.08 8.46 1.26
CA GLN A 82 -36.70 7.06 1.07
C GLN A 82 -36.56 6.70 -0.42
N ASP A 83 -37.50 7.16 -1.24
CA ASP A 83 -37.51 6.91 -2.69
C ASP A 83 -36.44 7.71 -3.42
N ALA A 84 -36.22 8.97 -3.02
CA ALA A 84 -35.17 9.81 -3.57
C ALA A 84 -33.77 9.22 -3.36
N MET A 85 -33.57 8.51 -2.23
CA MET A 85 -32.29 7.86 -1.90
C MET A 85 -32.16 6.43 -2.43
N ALA A 86 -33.20 5.87 -3.08
CA ALA A 86 -33.17 4.50 -3.59
C ALA A 86 -32.08 4.28 -4.65
N GLY A 87 -31.86 5.28 -5.51
CA GLY A 87 -30.79 5.24 -6.51
C GLY A 87 -29.40 5.18 -5.87
N MET A 88 -29.18 5.97 -4.81
CA MET A 88 -27.90 5.97 -4.09
C MET A 88 -27.66 4.67 -3.32
N ARG A 89 -28.71 4.06 -2.73
CA ARG A 89 -28.60 2.72 -2.13
C ARG A 89 -28.14 1.68 -3.14
N LYS A 90 -28.78 1.62 -4.32
CA LYS A 90 -28.39 0.70 -5.40
C LYS A 90 -26.96 0.95 -5.90
N HIS A 91 -26.56 2.21 -5.98
CA HIS A 91 -25.18 2.58 -6.33
C HIS A 91 -24.19 2.02 -5.30
N CYS A 92 -24.45 2.22 -4.00
CA CYS A 92 -23.60 1.66 -2.95
C CYS A 92 -23.63 0.13 -2.93
N ASP A 93 -24.79 -0.53 -3.14
CA ASP A 93 -24.89 -1.99 -3.21
C ASP A 93 -23.98 -2.55 -4.32
N LYS A 94 -23.89 -1.86 -5.47
CA LYS A 94 -22.97 -2.23 -6.55
C LYS A 94 -21.50 -2.07 -6.14
N LEU A 95 -21.15 -0.96 -5.48
CA LEU A 95 -19.77 -0.73 -5.03
C LEU A 95 -19.34 -1.71 -3.94
N ILE A 96 -20.24 -2.06 -3.02
CA ILE A 96 -20.04 -3.12 -2.03
C ILE A 96 -19.76 -4.45 -2.73
N SER A 97 -20.61 -4.85 -3.68
CA SER A 97 -20.43 -6.10 -4.42
C SER A 97 -19.13 -6.12 -5.23
N ASN A 98 -18.73 -4.99 -5.82
CA ASN A 98 -17.46 -4.88 -6.53
C ASN A 98 -16.26 -5.03 -5.57
N ALA A 99 -16.29 -4.35 -4.42
CA ALA A 99 -15.23 -4.46 -3.42
C ALA A 99 -15.09 -5.90 -2.91
N GLU A 100 -16.20 -6.59 -2.67
CA GLU A 100 -16.19 -8.01 -2.30
C GLU A 100 -15.59 -8.92 -3.39
N SER A 101 -15.88 -8.65 -4.67
CA SER A 101 -15.26 -9.38 -5.80
C SER A 101 -13.75 -9.12 -5.84
N ASN A 102 -13.35 -7.85 -5.76
CA ASN A 102 -11.95 -7.44 -5.80
C ASN A 102 -11.15 -8.08 -4.65
N ILE A 103 -11.70 -8.10 -3.43
CA ILE A 103 -11.04 -8.77 -2.29
C ILE A 103 -10.74 -10.24 -2.63
N LYS A 104 -11.71 -10.98 -3.17
CA LYS A 104 -11.53 -12.40 -3.51
C LYS A 104 -10.50 -12.59 -4.64
N GLU A 105 -10.55 -11.72 -5.65
CA GLU A 105 -9.59 -11.75 -6.77
C GLU A 105 -8.17 -11.45 -6.28
N TYR A 106 -7.99 -10.45 -5.43
CA TYR A 106 -6.69 -10.11 -4.86
C TYR A 106 -6.19 -11.20 -3.89
N GLU A 107 -7.07 -11.83 -3.11
CA GLU A 107 -6.70 -12.98 -2.26
C GLU A 107 -6.19 -14.15 -3.11
N ALA A 108 -6.86 -14.45 -4.23
CA ALA A 108 -6.43 -15.48 -5.16
C ALA A 108 -5.07 -15.14 -5.79
N LEU A 109 -4.88 -13.90 -6.27
CA LEU A 109 -3.62 -13.45 -6.88
C LEU A 109 -2.47 -13.46 -5.87
N ALA A 110 -2.69 -12.95 -4.66
CA ALA A 110 -1.67 -13.00 -3.61
C ALA A 110 -1.24 -14.44 -3.30
N ALA A 111 -2.21 -15.35 -3.15
CA ALA A 111 -1.94 -16.76 -2.87
C ALA A 111 -1.21 -17.46 -4.04
N GLU A 112 -1.59 -17.16 -5.28
CA GLU A 112 -0.93 -17.70 -6.47
C GLU A 112 0.54 -17.27 -6.53
N HIS A 113 0.81 -15.98 -6.35
CA HIS A 113 2.17 -15.46 -6.37
C HIS A 113 3.02 -16.00 -5.21
N GLU A 114 2.48 -16.11 -4.00
CA GLU A 114 3.18 -16.79 -2.89
C GLU A 114 3.51 -18.25 -3.21
N ALA A 115 2.55 -18.99 -3.79
CA ALA A 115 2.77 -20.38 -4.16
C ALA A 115 3.87 -20.55 -5.23
N ILE A 116 3.96 -19.61 -6.18
CA ILE A 116 5.04 -19.59 -7.18
C ILE A 116 6.37 -19.26 -6.52
N ALA A 117 6.41 -18.26 -5.63
CA ALA A 117 7.63 -17.87 -4.93
C ALA A 117 8.22 -19.03 -4.09
N MET A 118 7.36 -19.85 -3.50
CA MET A 118 7.75 -20.99 -2.67
C MET A 118 8.15 -22.24 -3.47
N LYS A 119 7.80 -22.34 -4.76
CA LYS A 119 8.27 -23.44 -5.61
C LYS A 119 9.75 -23.23 -5.91
N LYS A 120 10.60 -24.09 -5.32
CA LYS A 120 12.00 -24.20 -5.75
C LYS A 120 12.04 -24.55 -7.25
N PRO A 121 12.97 -23.95 -8.02
CA PRO A 121 13.19 -24.30 -9.42
C PRO A 121 13.59 -25.77 -9.58
#